data_AF-A0A7H8N989-F1
#
_entry.id   AF-A0A7H8N989-F1
#
_cell.length_a   1.000
_cell.length_b   1.000
_cell.length_c   1.000
_cell.angle_alpha   90.00
_cell.angle_beta   90.00
_cell.angle_gamma   90.00
#
_symmetry.space_group_name_H-M   'P 1'
#
loop_
_entity.id
_entity.type
_entity.pdbx_description
1 polymer ?
#
loop_
_entity_poly.entity_id
_entity_poly.type
_entity_poly.pdbx_seq_one_letter_code
_entity_poly.pdbx_strand_id
1 'polypeptide(L)' 'MAKMQQPAPRLTAGEKARVAVLVARMAKRGLADDRQMGGRVTQSDLQARVDRIIEGARKREEAAKD' A
#
# COMPACT_ATOMS: atom_id res chain seq x y z
N MET A 1 19.74 15.18 6.88
CA MET A 1 18.73 14.83 7.92
C MET A 1 18.11 13.49 7.53
N ALA A 2 18.44 12.42 8.25
CA ALA A 2 17.79 11.12 8.04
C ALA A 2 16.33 11.23 8.53
N LYS A 3 15.35 11.01 7.65
CA LYS A 3 13.94 10.89 8.06
C LYS A 3 13.85 9.68 9.01
N MET A 4 13.57 9.91 10.29
CA MET A 4 13.17 8.84 11.21
C MET A 4 11.96 8.12 10.59
N GLN A 5 12.18 6.89 10.13
CA GLN A 5 11.13 6.03 9.63
C GLN A 5 10.26 5.68 10.83
N GLN A 6 9.09 6.32 10.98
CA GLN A 6 8.12 5.91 11.98
C GLN A 6 7.86 4.41 11.82
N PRO A 7 7.80 3.62 12.92
CA PRO A 7 7.52 2.20 12.82
C PRO A 7 6.22 1.97 12.06
N ALA A 8 6.20 0.99 11.16
CA ALA A 8 5.00 0.65 10.40
C ALA A 8 3.88 0.24 11.36
N PRO A 9 2.64 0.72 11.18
CA PRO A 9 1.55 0.40 12.09
C PRO A 9 1.19 -1.07 12.02
N ARG A 10 0.73 -1.68 13.12
CA ARG A 10 0.23 -3.05 13.12
C ARG A 10 -1.08 -3.13 12.36
N LEU A 11 -1.02 -3.84 11.25
CA LEU A 11 -2.19 -4.22 10.46
C LEU A 11 -2.94 -5.37 11.12
N THR A 12 -4.26 -5.25 11.17
CA THR A 12 -5.18 -6.35 11.45
C THR A 12 -5.16 -7.40 10.33
N ALA A 13 -5.69 -8.60 10.59
CA ALA A 13 -5.77 -9.66 9.58
C ALA A 13 -6.53 -9.21 8.30
N GLY A 14 -7.62 -8.45 8.46
CA GLY A 14 -8.40 -7.91 7.35
C GLY A 14 -7.65 -6.86 6.53
N GLU A 15 -6.92 -5.96 7.19
CA GLU A 15 -6.09 -4.96 6.50
C GLU A 15 -4.94 -5.62 5.74
N LYS A 16 -4.29 -6.64 6.32
CA LYS A 16 -3.27 -7.44 5.64
C LYS A 16 -3.81 -8.10 4.37
N ALA A 17 -4.98 -8.72 4.45
CA ALA A 17 -5.63 -9.34 3.30
C ALA A 17 -5.91 -8.31 2.19
N ARG A 18 -6.43 -7.13 2.55
CA ARG A 18 -6.69 -6.04 1.58
C ARG A 18 -5.41 -5.54 0.92
N VAL A 19 -4.34 -5.33 1.69
CA VAL A 19 -3.03 -4.92 1.16
C VAL A 19 -2.47 -6.00 0.24
N ALA A 20 -2.53 -7.28 0.62
CA ALA A 20 -2.05 -8.39 -0.20
C ALA A 20 -2.76 -8.45 -1.56
N VAL A 21 -4.08 -8.26 -1.59
CA VAL A 21 -4.85 -8.19 -2.85
C VAL A 21 -4.42 -7.00 -3.72
N LEU A 22 -4.22 -5.82 -3.13
CA LEU A 22 -3.77 -4.64 -3.86
C LEU A 22 -2.36 -4.83 -4.44
N VAL A 23 -1.45 -5.41 -3.65
CA VAL A 23 -0.08 -5.73 -4.09
C VAL A 23 -0.09 -6.77 -5.21
N ALA A 24 -0.91 -7.82 -5.11
CA ALA A 24 -1.06 -8.81 -6.18
C ALA A 24 -1.57 -8.17 -7.48
N ARG A 25 -2.50 -7.20 -7.38
CA ARG A 25 -2.98 -6.44 -8.55
C ARG A 25 -1.89 -5.55 -9.14
N MET A 26 -1.07 -4.91 -8.32
CA MET A 26 0.09 -4.12 -8.77
C MET A 26 1.11 -5.02 -9.46
N ALA A 27 1.44 -6.17 -8.88
CA ALA A 27 2.33 -7.16 -9.50
C ALA A 27 1.79 -7.63 -10.85
N LYS A 28 0.49 -7.95 -10.94
CA LYS A 28 -0.16 -8.31 -12.21
C LYS A 28 -0.07 -7.19 -13.25
N ARG A 29 -0.31 -5.94 -12.85
CA ARG A 29 -0.18 -4.77 -13.74
C ARG A 29 1.27 -4.50 -14.15
N GLY A 30 2.24 -4.74 -13.27
CA GLY A 30 3.66 -4.61 -13.56
C GLY A 30 4.16 -5.63 -14.58
N LEU A 31 3.59 -6.84 -14.60
CA LEU A 31 3.87 -7.83 -15.66
C LEU A 31 3.30 -7.39 -17.02
N ALA A 32 2.21 -6.63 -17.02
CA ALA A 32 1.59 -6.06 -18.22
C ALA A 32 2.23 -4.72 -18.64
N ASP A 33 3.13 -4.15 -17.83
CA ASP A 33 3.94 -2.97 -18.17
C ASP A 33 5.08 -3.42 -19.11
N ASP A 34 4.69 -3.88 -20.29
CA ASP A 34 5.56 -4.08 -21.44
C ASP A 34 6.10 -2.71 -21.87
N ARG A 35 7.31 -2.40 -21.40
CA ARG A 35 8.05 -1.17 -21.75
C ARG A 35 8.43 -1.08 -23.24
N GLN A 36 8.16 -2.10 -24.05
CA GLN A 36 8.49 -2.16 -25.48
C GLN A 36 7.33 -1.74 -26.37
N MET A 37 6.06 -2.06 -26.05
CA MET A 37 4.96 -1.88 -27.02
C MET A 37 3.63 -1.28 -26.48
N GLY A 38 3.45 -1.08 -25.16
CA GLY A 38 2.08 -0.92 -24.61
C GLY A 38 1.77 0.27 -23.70
N GLY A 39 2.76 1.04 -23.26
CA GLY A 39 2.56 2.24 -22.42
C GLY A 39 2.56 1.96 -20.91
N ARG A 40 2.97 2.99 -20.13
CA ARG A 40 3.14 2.91 -18.67
C ARG A 40 1.80 2.63 -17.99
N VAL A 41 1.62 1.42 -17.45
CA VAL A 41 0.43 1.11 -16.66
C VAL A 41 0.53 1.80 -15.30
N THR A 42 -0.28 2.85 -15.09
CA THR A 42 -0.28 3.58 -13.82
C THR A 42 -0.74 2.69 -12.67
N GLN A 43 0.03 2.67 -11.59
CA GLN A 43 -0.31 1.95 -10.35
C GLN A 43 -0.72 2.89 -9.21
N SER A 44 -0.79 4.21 -9.47
CA SER A 44 -1.05 5.25 -8.47
C SER A 44 -2.37 5.07 -7.73
N ASP A 45 -3.41 4.56 -8.39
CA ASP A 45 -4.70 4.26 -7.75
C ASP A 45 -4.60 3.13 -6.72
N LEU A 46 -3.79 2.11 -7.00
CA LEU A 46 -3.57 0.98 -6.10
C LEU A 46 -2.67 1.40 -4.93
N GLN A 47 -1.63 2.19 -5.20
CA GLN A 47 -0.77 2.75 -4.16
C GLN A 47 -1.58 3.64 -3.20
N ALA A 48 -2.40 4.55 -3.71
CA ALA A 48 -3.26 5.40 -2.89
C ALA A 48 -4.29 4.62 -2.05
N ARG A 49 -4.65 3.40 -2.47
CA ARG A 49 -5.50 2.51 -1.65
C ARG A 49 -4.69 1.85 -0.53
N VAL A 50 -3.46 1.41 -0.80
CA VAL A 50 -2.56 0.88 0.22
C VAL A 50 -2.26 1.94 1.27
N ASP A 51 -1.92 3.16 0.85
CA ASP A 51 -1.58 4.26 1.74
C ASP A 51 -2.75 4.61 2.68
N ARG A 52 -3.99 4.61 2.17
CA ARG A 52 -5.20 4.81 2.99
C ARG A 52 -5.38 3.73 4.06
N ILE A 53 -5.04 2.47 3.75
CA ILE A 53 -5.12 1.37 4.73
C ILE A 53 -4.06 1.56 5.82
N ILE A 54 -2.84 1.90 5.44
CA ILE A 54 -1.74 2.14 6.39
C ILE A 54 -2.08 3.33 7.29
N GLU A 55 -2.60 4.41 6.73
CA GLU A 55 -2.99 5.60 7.49
C GLU A 55 -4.16 5.30 8.44
N GLY A 56 -5.14 4.51 8.01
CA GLY A 56 -6.21 4.03 8.89
C GLY A 56 -5.68 3.19 10.06
N ALA A 57 -4.73 2.29 9.79
CA ALA A 57 -4.09 1.49 10.82
C ALA A 57 -3.29 2.36 11.81
N ARG A 58 -2.59 3.40 11.33
CA ARG A 58 -1.86 4.36 12.17
C ARG A 58 -2.80 5.08 13.11
N LYS A 59 -3.88 5.67 12.59
CA LYS A 59 -4.88 6.38 13.41
C LYS A 59 -5.52 5.49 14.47
N ARG A 60 -5.79 4.23 14.13
CA ARG A 60 -6.34 3.23 15.06
C ARG A 60 -5.36 2.87 16.17
N GLU A 61 -4.06 2.77 15.87
CA GLU A 61 -3.03 2.54 16.88
C GLU A 61 -2.79 3.76 17.77
N GLU A 62 -2.81 4.97 17.20
CA GLU A 62 -2.72 6.22 17.95
C GLU A 62 -3.89 6.33 18.93
N ALA A 63 -5.12 6.14 18.46
CA ALA A 63 -6.32 6.15 19.31
C ALA A 63 -6.39 5.02 20.35
N ALA A 64 -5.58 3.96 20.21
CA ALA A 64 -5.49 2.88 21.20
C ALA A 64 -4.37 3.10 22.23
N LYS A 65 -3.51 4.12 22.02
CA LYS A 65 -2.44 4.51 22.94
C LYS A 65 -2.84 5.67 23.86
N ASP A 66 -3.85 6.45 23.47
CA ASP A 66 -4.54 7.45 24.29
C ASP A 66 -5.52 6.78 25.28
#